data_AF-A0A2D9QWP9-F1
#
_entry.id   AF-A0A2D9QWP9-F1
#
_cell.length_a   1.000
_cell.length_b   1.000
_cell.length_c   1.000
_cell.angle_alpha   90.00
_cell.angle_beta   90.00
_cell.angle_gamma   90.00
#
_symmetry.space_group_name_H-M   'P 1'
#
loop_
_entity.id
_entity.type
_entity.pdbx_description
1 polymer ?
#
loop_
_entity_poly.entity_id
_entity_poly.type
_entity_poly.pdbx_seq_one_letter_code
_entity_poly.pdbx_strand_id
1 'polypeptide(L)'
;MIASILGQLIHLYSLIVFVNVILSWVVHTSHNMMVRRVYSATSQLVDPVLDPIRRVMSPITQNIRLDFSPFILLILLDQVSRMLG
;
A
#
# COMPACT_ATOMS: atom_id res chain seq x y z
N MET A 1 11.54 -21.82 -9.81
CA MET A 1 10.81 -21.12 -10.90
C MET A 1 9.49 -20.51 -10.41
N ILE A 2 8.60 -21.26 -9.75
CA ILE A 2 7.33 -20.70 -9.23
C ILE A 2 7.58 -19.68 -8.11
N ALA A 3 8.41 -20.01 -7.12
CA ALA A 3 8.75 -19.11 -6.01
C ALA A 3 9.38 -17.78 -6.47
N SER A 4 10.26 -17.82 -7.47
CA SER A 4 10.88 -16.62 -8.04
C SER A 4 9.89 -15.71 -8.76
N ILE A 5 8.88 -16.28 -9.45
CA ILE A 5 7.81 -15.51 -10.09
C ILE A 5 6.93 -14.85 -9.03
N LEU A 6 6.59 -15.57 -7.95
CA LEU A 6 5.82 -15.02 -6.83
C LEU A 6 6.58 -13.88 -6.13
N GLY A 7 7.88 -14.03 -5.89
CA GLY A 7 8.71 -12.96 -5.34
C GLY A 7 8.73 -11.71 -6.22
N GLN A 8 8.82 -11.86 -7.54
CA GLN A 8 8.73 -10.74 -8.49
C GLN A 8 7.36 -10.05 -8.46
N LEU A 9 6.26 -10.81 -8.37
CA LEU A 9 4.91 -10.26 -8.25
C LEU A 9 4.72 -9.48 -6.94
N ILE A 10 5.25 -10.00 -5.84
CA ILE A 10 5.22 -9.30 -4.54
C ILE A 10 6.00 -8.00 -4.63
N HIS A 11 7.19 -8.02 -5.24
CA HIS A 11 7.99 -6.80 -5.42
C HIS A 11 7.26 -5.75 -6.27
N LEU A 12 6.59 -6.18 -7.36
CA LEU A 12 5.76 -5.29 -8.17
C LEU A 12 4.57 -4.73 -7.38
N TYR A 13 3.90 -5.55 -6.58
CA TYR A 13 2.80 -5.10 -5.74
C TYR A 13 3.28 -4.12 -4.65
N SER A 14 4.43 -4.39 -4.01
CA SER A 14 5.07 -3.46 -3.08
C SER A 14 5.35 -2.11 -3.72
N LEU A 15 5.80 -2.08 -4.99
CA LEU A 15 5.97 -0.84 -5.74
C LEU A 15 4.64 -0.08 -5.91
N ILE A 16 3.54 -0.78 -6.23
CA ILE A 16 2.20 -0.18 -6.35
C ILE A 16 1.76 0.42 -5.01
N VAL A 17 1.93 -0.31 -3.91
CA VAL A 17 1.64 0.18 -2.55
C VAL A 17 2.47 1.43 -2.26
N PHE A 18 3.78 1.40 -2.53
CA PHE A 18 4.67 2.53 -2.32
C PHE A 18 4.26 3.78 -3.12
N VAL A 19 3.92 3.61 -4.40
CA VAL A 19 3.39 4.70 -5.24
C VAL A 19 2.08 5.21 -4.68
N ASN A 20 1.18 4.34 -4.22
CA ASN A 20 -0.08 4.76 -3.61
C ASN A 20 0.15 5.60 -2.35
N VAL A 21 1.14 5.27 -1.53
CA VAL A 21 1.53 6.08 -0.35
C VAL A 21 1.95 7.48 -0.76
N ILE A 22 2.84 7.60 -1.75
CA ILE A 22 3.29 8.90 -2.25
C ILE A 22 2.10 9.69 -2.81
N LEU A 23 1.28 9.04 -3.65
CA LEU A 23 0.08 9.64 -4.23
C LEU A 23 -0.92 10.06 -3.15
N SER A 24 -1.01 9.34 -2.03
CA SER A 24 -1.89 9.71 -0.92
C SER A 24 -1.51 11.08 -0.34
N TRP A 25 -0.24 11.47 -0.32
CA TRP A 25 0.15 12.81 0.11
C TRP A 25 -0.01 13.85 -1.01
N VAL A 26 0.33 13.48 -2.24
CA VAL A 26 0.25 14.39 -3.40
C VAL A 26 -1.20 14.75 -3.75
N VAL A 27 -2.16 13.81 -3.61
CA VAL A 27 -3.56 14.04 -3.97
C VAL A 27 -4.23 15.09 -3.07
N HIS A 28 -3.77 15.24 -1.81
CA HIS A 28 -4.29 16.25 -0.89
C HIS A 28 -3.84 17.67 -1.26
N THR A 29 -2.66 17.81 -1.87
CA THR A 29 -2.15 19.12 -2.32
C THR A 29 -2.43 19.41 -3.80
N SER A 30 -2.76 18.39 -4.60
CA SER A 30 -2.92 18.50 -6.05
C SER A 30 -4.38 18.69 -6.48
N HIS A 31 -4.59 19.68 -7.34
CA HIS A 31 -5.87 19.94 -8.01
C HIS A 31 -5.95 19.22 -9.38
N ASN A 32 -4.91 18.47 -9.77
CA ASN A 32 -4.87 17.82 -11.08
C ASN A 32 -5.73 16.53 -11.08
N MET A 33 -6.69 16.47 -12.00
CA MET A 33 -7.62 15.34 -12.12
C MET A 33 -6.91 14.02 -12.52
N MET A 34 -5.79 14.08 -13.23
CA MET A 34 -5.00 12.88 -13.54
C MET A 34 -4.43 12.22 -12.27
N VAL A 35 -3.89 13.02 -11.35
CA VAL A 35 -3.35 12.52 -10.06
C VAL A 35 -4.45 11.82 -9.27
N ARG A 36 -5.65 12.41 -9.20
CA ARG A 36 -6.81 11.81 -8.52
C ARG A 36 -7.25 10.49 -9.15
N ARG A 37 -7.21 10.38 -10.49
CA ARG A 37 -7.54 9.14 -11.20
C ARG A 37 -6.52 8.03 -10.93
N VAL A 38 -5.23 8.33 -11.02
CA VAL A 38 -4.16 7.36 -10.75
C VAL A 38 -4.19 6.92 -9.28
N TYR A 39 -4.40 7.87 -8.36
CA TYR A 39 -4.59 7.56 -6.95
C TYR A 39 -5.79 6.64 -6.74
N SER A 40 -6.97 6.97 -7.29
CA SER A 40 -8.16 6.10 -7.17
C SER A 40 -7.93 4.70 -7.74
N ALA A 41 -7.28 4.58 -8.90
CA ALA A 41 -6.99 3.29 -9.51
C ALA A 41 -6.02 2.45 -8.66
N THR A 42 -4.97 3.07 -8.12
CA THR A 42 -4.03 2.38 -7.22
C THR A 42 -4.66 2.04 -5.89
N SER A 43 -5.49 2.92 -5.32
CA SER A 43 -6.21 2.67 -4.07
C SER A 43 -7.18 1.51 -4.20
N GLN A 44 -7.89 1.35 -5.33
CA GLN A 44 -8.75 0.18 -5.55
C GLN A 44 -8.01 -1.17 -5.49
N LEU A 45 -6.71 -1.19 -5.83
CA LEU A 45 -5.87 -2.39 -5.76
C LEU A 45 -5.29 -2.63 -4.36
N VAL A 46 -5.14 -1.57 -3.58
CA VAL A 46 -4.43 -1.58 -2.31
C VAL A 46 -5.39 -1.61 -1.12
N ASP A 47 -6.52 -0.90 -1.19
CA ASP A 47 -7.55 -0.78 -0.15
C ASP A 47 -8.12 -2.14 0.31
N PRO A 48 -8.40 -3.13 -0.56
CA PRO A 48 -8.89 -4.44 -0.11
C PRO A 48 -7.92 -5.14 0.86
N VAL A 49 -6.63 -4.88 0.75
CA VAL A 49 -5.58 -5.44 1.61
C VAL A 49 -5.27 -4.50 2.79
N LEU A 50 -5.34 -3.18 2.56
CA LEU A 50 -5.14 -2.16 3.58
C LEU A 50 -6.27 -2.07 4.59
N ASP A 51 -7.52 -2.23 4.19
CA ASP A 51 -8.69 -2.05 5.06
C ASP A 51 -8.72 -3.02 6.24
N PRO A 52 -8.41 -4.33 6.06
CA PRO A 52 -8.20 -5.23 7.19
C PRO A 52 -7.10 -4.73 8.14
N ILE A 53 -5.97 -4.27 7.59
CA ILE A 53 -4.85 -3.74 8.39
C ILE A 53 -5.29 -2.48 9.15
N ARG A 54 -5.99 -1.56 8.49
CA ARG A 54 -6.56 -0.35 9.09
C ARG A 54 -7.53 -0.68 10.21
N ARG A 55 -8.39 -1.69 10.04
CA ARG A 55 -9.33 -2.13 11.09
C ARG A 55 -8.60 -2.67 12.32
N VAL A 56 -7.54 -3.44 12.13
CA VAL A 56 -6.71 -3.96 13.24
C VAL A 56 -5.93 -2.85 13.93
N MET A 57 -5.47 -1.84 13.17
CA MET A 57 -4.72 -0.70 13.71
C MET A 57 -5.59 0.40 14.31
N SER A 58 -6.84 0.53 13.89
CA SER A 58 -7.75 1.61 14.30
C SER A 58 -7.81 1.83 15.82
N PRO A 59 -7.89 0.80 16.68
CA PRO A 59 -7.87 0.98 18.14
C PRO A 59 -6.60 1.66 18.68
N ILE A 60 -5.48 1.55 17.96
CA ILE A 60 -4.16 2.06 18.35
C ILE A 60 -3.89 3.43 17.71
N THR A 61 -4.35 3.63 16.47
CA THR A 61 -4.06 4.81 15.64
C THR A 61 -5.20 5.85 15.65
N GLN A 62 -6.28 5.63 16.40
CA GLN A 62 -7.47 6.49 16.43
C GLN A 62 -7.19 7.99 16.65
N ASN A 63 -6.17 8.34 17.42
CA ASN A 63 -5.79 9.74 17.70
C ASN A 63 -4.84 10.33 16.64
N ILE A 64 -4.36 9.53 15.70
CA ILE A 64 -3.36 9.91 14.70
C ILE A 64 -4.04 9.96 13.33
N ARG A 65 -4.17 11.15 12.75
CA ARG A 65 -4.70 11.37 11.37
C ARG A 65 -3.71 10.96 10.27
N LEU A 66 -2.77 10.08 10.57
CA LEU A 66 -1.71 9.66 9.66
C LEU A 66 -1.84 8.16 9.46
N ASP A 67 -2.19 7.76 8.24
CA ASP A 67 -2.38 6.36 7.88
C ASP A 67 -1.02 5.66 7.77
N PHE A 68 -0.60 4.99 8.85
CA PHE A 68 0.59 4.14 8.86
C PHE A 68 0.34 2.73 8.31
N SER A 69 -0.91 2.37 8.00
CA SER A 69 -1.27 1.06 7.45
C SER A 69 -0.50 0.68 6.17
N PRO A 70 -0.15 1.60 5.25
CA PRO A 70 0.65 1.24 4.08
C PRO A 70 2.08 0.86 4.41
N PHE A 71 2.68 1.49 5.42
CA PHE A 71 4.03 1.10 5.87
C PHE A 71 4.03 -0.32 6.44
N ILE A 72 3.00 -0.67 7.21
CA ILE A 72 2.86 -2.04 7.73
C ILE A 72 2.65 -3.04 6.59
N LEU A 73 1.84 -2.70 5.58
CA LEU A 73 1.68 -3.55 4.42
C LEU A 73 3.02 -3.76 3.68
N LEU A 74 3.82 -2.71 3.48
CA LEU A 74 5.14 -2.82 2.86
C LEU A 74 6.08 -3.73 3.67
N ILE A 75 6.08 -3.61 5.00
CA ILE A 75 6.88 -4.48 5.88
C ILE A 75 6.42 -5.94 5.77
N LEU A 76 5.12 -6.21 5.78
CA LEU A 76 4.57 -7.55 5.64
C LEU A 76 4.94 -8.17 4.28
N LEU A 77 4.82 -7.40 3.20
CA LEU A 77 5.19 -7.85 1.86
C LEU A 77 6.70 -8.15 1.75
N ASP A 78 7.56 -7.32 2.33
CA ASP A 78 9.01 -7.57 2.37
C ASP A 78 9.33 -8.88 3.12
N GLN A 79 8.70 -9.11 4.27
CA GLN A 79 8.90 -10.35 5.04
C GLN A 79 8.45 -11.59 4.25
N VAL A 80 7.29 -11.54 3.60
CA VAL A 80 6.80 -12.64 2.76
C VAL A 80 7.74 -12.88 1.58
N SER A 81 8.23 -11.80 0.95
CA SER A 81 9.19 -11.90 -0.16
C SER A 81 10.49 -12.59 0.27
N ARG A 82 11.04 -12.21 1.44
CA ARG A 82 12.25 -12.84 2.01
C ARG A 82 12.08 -14.32 2.32
N MET A 83 10.88 -14.75 2.70
CA MET A 83 10.57 -16.16 2.95
C MET A 83 10.44 -16.99 1.67
N LEU A 84 10.19 -16.35 0.53
CA LEU A 84 10.05 -16.99 -0.78
C LEU A 84 11.36 -17.08 -1.58
N GLY A 85 12.39 -16.33 -1.16
CA GLY A 85 13.76 -16.40 -1.69
C GLY A 85 14.59 -17.46 -0.98
#